data_AF-A0A922ML14-F1
#
_entry.id   AF-A0A922ML14-F1
#
_cell.length_a   1.000
_cell.length_b   1.000
_cell.length_c   1.000
_cell.angle_alpha   90.00
_cell.angle_beta   90.00
_cell.angle_gamma   90.00
#
_symmetry.space_group_name_H-M   'P 1'
#
loop_
_entity.id
_entity.type
_entity.pdbx_description
1 polymer ?
#
loop_
_entity_poly.entity_id
_entity_poly.type
_entity_poly.pdbx_seq_one_letter_code
_entity_poly.pdbx_strand_id
1 'polypeptide(L)'
;MGAKDSKPSFISYEDAVKRVSDSELRRIREAFKRCAGANGTALSLEAFVHEVLCDGVPYEVAEWLYQACGGTKRGIAFRELLCGIVVLTKGNIEEKIKFLWTLYVNNQGDNGTYIYKKDFARTLHLEYSSLPYTGPQRNAEILMSLFGPAEKVTFDQFRSWLLIHKDATVLSKWLLSEVNVAQDLETPTFYQSLAGVTHLEERDIIELEKCFWTLRNAAPTGQLDAESLSPLLSPPLPAAAVAGAFLAFDENRDGHVDFKELCCGLSAACRGPRTERLKC
;
A
#
# COMPACT_ATOMS: atom_id res chain seq x y z
N MET A 1 -12.73 -32.52 19.52
CA MET A 1 -12.50 -31.27 20.29
C MET A 1 -11.44 -30.48 19.53
N GLY A 2 -11.82 -29.31 19.01
CA GLY A 2 -11.03 -28.56 18.02
C GLY A 2 -9.77 -27.97 18.61
N ALA A 3 -8.62 -28.40 18.09
CA ALA A 3 -7.36 -27.73 18.34
C ALA A 3 -7.45 -26.31 17.77
N LYS A 4 -7.26 -25.33 18.65
CA LYS A 4 -7.21 -23.91 18.32
C LYS A 4 -6.23 -23.70 17.16
N ASP A 5 -6.73 -23.13 16.07
CA ASP A 5 -5.94 -22.54 15.00
C ASP A 5 -4.88 -21.64 15.65
N SER A 6 -3.65 -22.13 15.70
CA SER A 6 -2.52 -21.38 16.24
C SER A 6 -2.17 -20.33 15.21
N LYS A 7 -2.93 -19.23 15.22
CA LYS A 7 -2.72 -18.07 14.36
C LYS A 7 -1.26 -17.64 14.50
N PRO A 8 -0.49 -17.58 13.42
CA PRO A 8 0.88 -17.10 13.48
C PRO A 8 0.86 -15.62 13.91
N SER A 9 1.16 -15.33 15.17
CA SER A 9 1.26 -13.94 15.64
C SER A 9 2.71 -13.51 15.64
N PHE A 10 3.21 -13.12 14.47
CA PHE A 10 4.50 -12.46 14.35
C PHE A 10 4.52 -11.12 15.14
N ILE A 11 3.36 -10.51 15.38
CA ILE A 11 3.14 -9.35 16.25
C ILE A 11 1.76 -9.47 16.92
N SER A 12 1.60 -8.91 18.13
CA SER A 12 0.29 -8.75 18.74
C SER A 12 -0.42 -7.52 18.17
N TYR A 13 -1.76 -7.52 18.13
CA TYR A 13 -2.51 -6.33 17.70
C TYR A 13 -2.25 -5.12 18.61
N GLU A 14 -2.08 -5.35 19.91
CA GLU A 14 -1.80 -4.27 20.87
C GLU A 14 -0.45 -3.61 20.57
N ASP A 15 0.58 -4.40 20.25
CA ASP A 15 1.88 -3.86 19.89
C ASP A 15 1.89 -3.24 18.49
N ALA A 16 1.07 -3.76 17.57
CA ALA A 16 0.86 -3.15 16.26
C ALA A 16 0.26 -1.73 16.39
N VAL A 17 -0.78 -1.59 17.21
CA VAL A 17 -1.43 -0.29 17.49
C VAL A 17 -0.46 0.70 18.12
N LYS A 18 0.41 0.27 19.04
CA LYS A 18 1.42 1.15 19.66
C LYS A 18 2.46 1.72 18.68
N ARG A 19 2.66 1.08 17.52
CA ARG A 19 3.65 1.48 16.50
C ARG A 19 3.07 2.39 15.41
N VAL A 20 1.77 2.68 15.48
CA VAL A 20 1.09 3.62 14.59
C VAL A 20 0.53 4.77 15.41
N SER A 21 0.64 5.98 14.89
CA SER A 21 -0.03 7.14 15.47
C SER A 21 -1.56 7.01 15.36
N ASP A 22 -2.29 7.73 16.20
CA ASP A 22 -3.77 7.73 16.15
C ASP A 22 -4.30 8.19 14.80
N SER A 23 -3.60 9.11 14.12
CA SER A 23 -3.97 9.60 12.79
C SER A 23 -3.73 8.55 11.70
N GLU A 24 -2.61 7.82 11.73
CA GLU A 24 -2.37 6.67 10.85
C GLU A 24 -3.42 5.58 11.09
N LEU A 25 -3.70 5.22 12.35
CA LEU A 25 -4.65 4.17 12.68
C LEU A 25 -6.07 4.50 12.19
N ARG A 26 -6.52 5.76 12.35
CA ARG A 26 -7.80 6.22 11.81
C ARG A 26 -7.85 6.11 10.30
N ARG A 27 -6.80 6.58 9.60
CA ARG A 27 -6.70 6.51 8.13
C ARG A 27 -6.73 5.08 7.62
N ILE A 28 -5.92 4.18 8.18
CA ILE A 28 -5.89 2.77 7.77
C ILE A 28 -7.26 2.12 8.02
N ARG A 29 -7.94 2.47 9.11
CA ARG A 29 -9.28 1.95 9.43
C ARG A 29 -10.35 2.45 8.47
N GLU A 30 -10.31 3.73 8.09
CA GLU A 30 -11.24 4.30 7.12
C GLU A 30 -11.00 3.73 5.73
N ALA A 31 -9.73 3.61 5.30
CA ALA A 31 -9.36 2.92 4.06
C ALA A 31 -9.88 1.48 4.07
N PHE A 32 -9.63 0.71 5.12
CA PHE A 32 -10.14 -0.65 5.25
C PHE A 32 -11.66 -0.72 5.12
N LYS A 33 -12.42 0.19 5.74
CA LYS A 33 -13.88 0.21 5.64
C LYS A 33 -14.38 0.50 4.22
N ARG A 34 -13.66 1.33 3.45
CA ARG A 34 -14.00 1.63 2.06
C ARG A 34 -13.71 0.44 1.12
N CYS A 35 -12.60 -0.25 1.37
CA CYS A 35 -12.14 -1.35 0.51
C CYS A 35 -12.74 -2.71 0.91
N ALA A 36 -13.13 -2.89 2.18
CA ALA A 36 -13.84 -4.08 2.62
C ALA A 36 -15.21 -4.14 1.95
N GLY A 37 -15.61 -5.32 1.46
CA GLY A 37 -16.85 -5.51 0.69
C GLY A 37 -18.12 -5.12 1.45
N ALA A 38 -19.31 -5.40 0.91
CA ALA A 38 -20.61 -4.85 1.37
C ALA A 38 -20.89 -4.82 2.89
N ASN A 39 -20.27 -5.70 3.69
CA ASN A 39 -20.44 -5.75 5.14
C ASN A 39 -19.35 -4.98 5.95
N GLY A 40 -18.30 -4.48 5.30
CA GLY A 40 -17.22 -3.71 5.93
C GLY A 40 -16.36 -4.50 6.93
N THR A 41 -16.46 -5.83 6.96
CA THR A 41 -15.85 -6.69 7.98
C THR A 41 -14.55 -7.36 7.56
N ALA A 42 -14.37 -7.60 6.26
CA ALA A 42 -13.21 -8.30 5.73
C ALA A 42 -12.84 -7.78 4.32
N LEU A 43 -11.54 -7.69 4.06
CA LEU A 43 -10.95 -7.32 2.78
C LEU A 43 -10.67 -8.60 1.97
N SER A 44 -11.06 -8.65 0.69
CA SER A 44 -10.80 -9.81 -0.16
C SER A 44 -9.33 -9.85 -0.63
N LEU A 45 -8.92 -10.95 -1.27
CA LEU A 45 -7.60 -11.05 -1.89
C LEU A 45 -7.45 -10.02 -3.02
N GLU A 46 -8.45 -9.87 -3.87
CA GLU A 46 -8.45 -8.92 -4.98
C GLU A 46 -8.31 -7.48 -4.46
N ALA A 47 -9.08 -7.12 -3.44
CA ALA A 47 -8.97 -5.82 -2.81
C ALA A 47 -7.62 -5.63 -2.11
N PHE A 48 -7.03 -6.67 -1.53
CA PHE A 48 -5.67 -6.60 -0.97
C PHE A 48 -4.61 -6.35 -2.05
N VAL A 49 -4.69 -7.04 -3.19
CA VAL A 49 -3.77 -6.86 -4.32
C VAL A 49 -3.83 -5.42 -4.84
N HIS A 50 -5.04 -4.90 -5.11
CA HIS A 50 -5.21 -3.58 -5.69
C HIS A 50 -5.01 -2.43 -4.68
N GLU A 51 -5.55 -2.53 -3.48
CA GLU A 51 -5.61 -1.41 -2.53
C GLU A 51 -4.43 -1.39 -1.54
N VAL A 52 -3.78 -2.54 -1.31
CA VAL A 52 -2.66 -2.64 -0.36
C VAL A 52 -1.32 -2.81 -1.07
N LEU A 53 -1.27 -3.64 -2.12
CA LEU A 53 -0.04 -3.88 -2.89
C LEU A 53 0.06 -3.03 -4.17
N CYS A 54 -1.01 -2.34 -4.56
CA CYS A 54 -1.07 -1.45 -5.72
C CYS A 54 -0.59 -2.11 -7.03
N ASP A 55 -0.92 -3.39 -7.24
CA ASP A 55 -0.48 -4.19 -8.41
C ASP A 55 1.05 -4.27 -8.61
N GLY A 56 1.82 -3.89 -7.59
CA GLY A 56 3.29 -3.87 -7.63
C GLY A 56 3.94 -5.24 -7.39
N VAL A 57 3.14 -6.27 -7.10
CA VAL A 57 3.60 -7.60 -6.72
C VAL A 57 2.90 -8.66 -7.57
N PRO A 58 3.61 -9.66 -8.12
CA PRO A 58 3.00 -10.78 -8.84
C PRO A 58 1.91 -11.48 -8.01
N TYR A 59 0.85 -11.93 -8.69
CA TYR A 59 -0.35 -12.47 -8.02
C TYR A 59 -0.03 -13.63 -7.07
N GLU A 60 0.88 -14.53 -7.44
CA GLU A 60 1.28 -15.66 -6.61
C GLU A 60 1.92 -15.19 -5.28
N VAL A 61 2.79 -14.18 -5.35
CA VAL A 61 3.44 -13.62 -4.16
C VAL A 61 2.44 -12.80 -3.34
N ALA A 62 1.51 -12.11 -4.00
CA ALA A 62 0.44 -11.38 -3.33
C ALA A 62 -0.48 -12.32 -2.53
N GLU A 63 -0.80 -13.49 -3.06
CA GLU A 63 -1.56 -14.52 -2.34
C GLU A 63 -0.80 -15.00 -1.10
N TRP A 64 0.52 -15.21 -1.19
CA TRP A 64 1.33 -15.60 -0.03
C TRP A 64 1.36 -14.52 1.04
N LEU A 65 1.53 -13.24 0.66
CA LEU A 65 1.48 -12.12 1.59
C LEU A 65 0.11 -11.99 2.24
N TYR A 66 -0.96 -12.16 1.48
CA TYR A 66 -2.33 -12.11 1.97
C TYR A 66 -2.59 -13.21 3.00
N GLN A 67 -2.20 -14.45 2.71
CA GLN A 67 -2.33 -15.57 3.64
C GLN A 67 -1.43 -15.40 4.88
N ALA A 68 -0.20 -14.92 4.70
CA ALA A 68 0.72 -14.65 5.80
C ALA A 68 0.17 -13.58 6.76
N CYS A 69 -0.49 -12.54 6.23
CA CYS A 69 -1.19 -11.55 7.04
C CYS A 69 -2.42 -12.12 7.79
N GLY A 70 -2.89 -13.32 7.47
CA GLY A 70 -4.07 -13.95 8.08
C GLY A 70 -5.31 -13.92 7.19
N GLY A 71 -5.14 -13.61 5.90
CA GLY A 71 -6.19 -13.68 4.90
C GLY A 71 -6.65 -15.11 4.65
N THR A 72 -7.96 -15.25 4.45
CA THR A 72 -8.60 -16.53 4.14
C THR A 72 -9.54 -16.37 2.94
N LYS A 73 -10.19 -17.45 2.51
CA LYS A 73 -11.30 -17.39 1.54
C LYS A 73 -12.45 -16.48 1.99
N ARG A 74 -12.58 -16.20 3.29
CA ARG A 74 -13.61 -15.29 3.85
C ARG A 74 -13.15 -13.83 3.93
N GLY A 75 -11.94 -13.52 3.47
CA GLY A 75 -11.33 -12.21 3.66
C GLY A 75 -10.28 -12.17 4.78
N ILE A 76 -9.59 -11.04 4.88
CA ILE A 76 -8.73 -10.65 6.00
C ILE A 76 -9.44 -9.58 6.84
N ALA A 77 -9.48 -9.76 8.16
CA ALA A 77 -10.07 -8.78 9.06
C ALA A 77 -9.08 -7.65 9.38
N PHE A 78 -9.59 -6.50 9.82
CA PHE A 78 -8.78 -5.30 10.09
C PHE A 78 -7.62 -5.56 11.05
N ARG A 79 -7.85 -6.37 12.09
CA ARG A 79 -6.86 -6.68 13.11
C ARG A 79 -5.64 -7.38 12.51
N GLU A 80 -5.90 -8.41 11.72
CA GLU A 80 -4.91 -9.21 11.00
C GLU A 80 -4.17 -8.36 9.94
N LEU A 81 -4.91 -7.57 9.16
CA LEU A 81 -4.31 -6.68 8.16
C LEU A 81 -3.39 -5.64 8.79
N LEU A 82 -3.81 -5.00 9.88
CA LEU A 82 -2.99 -4.00 10.58
C LEU A 82 -1.69 -4.63 11.08
N CYS A 83 -1.74 -5.83 11.67
CA CYS A 83 -0.55 -6.56 12.09
C CYS A 83 0.41 -6.79 10.90
N GLY A 84 -0.12 -7.24 9.76
CA GLY A 84 0.66 -7.45 8.53
C GLY A 84 1.36 -6.17 8.06
N ILE A 85 0.59 -5.10 7.87
CA ILE A 85 1.12 -3.78 7.43
C ILE A 85 2.20 -3.29 8.38
N VAL A 86 1.95 -3.36 9.70
CA VAL A 86 2.92 -2.88 10.70
C VAL A 86 4.21 -3.69 10.67
N VAL A 87 4.17 -5.02 10.48
CA VAL A 87 5.42 -5.79 10.42
C VAL A 87 6.21 -5.54 9.13
N LEU A 88 5.52 -5.37 8.00
CA LEU A 88 6.17 -5.05 6.73
C LEU A 88 6.86 -3.68 6.77
N THR A 89 6.24 -2.69 7.43
CA THR A 89 6.70 -1.30 7.42
C THR A 89 7.55 -0.93 8.63
N LYS A 90 7.12 -1.30 9.84
CA LYS A 90 7.67 -0.88 11.15
C LYS A 90 8.05 -2.06 12.05
N GLY A 91 8.06 -3.29 11.53
CA GLY A 91 8.40 -4.49 12.30
C GLY A 91 9.88 -4.57 12.64
N ASN A 92 10.19 -5.09 13.82
CA ASN A 92 11.58 -5.42 14.16
C ASN A 92 12.02 -6.70 13.42
N ILE A 93 13.34 -6.98 13.46
CA ILE A 93 13.91 -8.11 12.74
C ILE A 93 13.28 -9.46 13.15
N GLU A 94 12.98 -9.67 14.43
CA GLU A 94 12.39 -10.90 14.93
C GLU A 94 10.97 -11.10 14.39
N GLU A 95 10.17 -10.04 14.37
CA GLU A 95 8.80 -10.03 13.85
C GLU A 95 8.81 -10.28 12.33
N LYS A 96 9.74 -9.67 11.61
CA LYS A 96 9.93 -9.88 10.17
C LYS A 96 10.36 -11.32 9.84
N ILE A 97 11.26 -11.91 10.63
CA ILE A 97 11.64 -13.32 10.48
C ILE A 97 10.44 -14.24 10.74
N LYS A 98 9.63 -13.97 11.78
CA LYS A 98 8.39 -14.72 12.05
C LYS A 98 7.37 -14.58 10.91
N PHE A 99 7.28 -13.41 10.30
CA PHE A 99 6.43 -13.19 9.13
C PHE A 99 6.89 -14.03 7.93
N LEU A 100 8.19 -14.04 7.61
CA LEU A 100 8.74 -14.88 6.54
C LEU A 100 8.54 -16.38 6.83
N TRP A 101 8.77 -16.81 8.08
CA TRP A 101 8.47 -18.17 8.49
C TRP A 101 7.00 -18.53 8.21
N THR A 102 6.09 -17.66 8.61
CA THR A 102 4.64 -17.84 8.41
C THR A 102 4.31 -17.95 6.92
N LEU A 103 4.88 -17.07 6.10
CA LEU A 103 4.72 -17.09 4.65
C LEU A 103 5.18 -18.42 4.05
N TYR A 104 6.39 -18.86 4.40
CA TYR A 104 6.95 -20.10 3.86
C TYR A 104 6.20 -21.35 4.30
N VAL A 105 5.71 -21.38 5.53
CA VAL A 105 4.99 -22.52 6.10
C VAL A 105 3.56 -22.61 5.56
N ASN A 106 2.84 -21.48 5.45
CA ASN A 106 1.46 -21.46 4.95
C ASN A 106 1.38 -21.96 3.50
N ASN A 107 2.45 -21.78 2.72
CA ASN A 107 2.54 -22.24 1.34
C ASN A 107 2.77 -23.77 1.18
N GLN A 108 2.81 -24.56 2.27
CA GLN A 108 3.21 -25.98 2.23
C GLN A 108 2.05 -26.99 2.32
N GLY A 109 0.79 -26.56 2.43
CA GLY A 109 -0.38 -27.45 2.45
C GLY A 109 -0.55 -28.33 3.70
N ASP A 110 0.52 -28.53 4.49
CA ASP A 110 0.53 -29.28 5.76
C ASP A 110 0.52 -28.35 6.98
N ASN A 111 0.15 -28.89 8.15
CA ASN A 111 0.08 -28.19 9.44
C ASN A 111 1.43 -27.54 9.85
N GLY A 112 1.70 -26.33 9.35
CA GLY A 112 2.07 -25.15 10.14
C GLY A 112 3.38 -25.13 10.94
N THR A 113 4.12 -26.25 11.03
CA THR A 113 5.06 -26.45 12.15
C THR A 113 6.52 -26.50 11.71
N TYR A 114 6.77 -26.86 10.45
CA TYR A 114 8.11 -26.98 9.89
C TYR A 114 8.12 -26.41 8.48
N ILE A 115 9.29 -25.96 8.04
CA ILE A 115 9.54 -25.73 6.61
C ILE A 115 10.15 -27.02 6.06
N TYR A 116 9.51 -27.63 5.06
CA TYR A 116 10.04 -28.79 4.35
C TYR A 116 10.93 -28.36 3.17
N LYS A 117 12.04 -29.09 2.99
CA LYS A 117 13.07 -28.79 1.98
C LYS A 117 12.51 -28.75 0.58
N LYS A 118 11.63 -29.69 0.24
CA LYS A 118 10.96 -29.80 -1.06
C LYS A 118 10.08 -28.58 -1.37
N ASP A 119 9.28 -28.13 -0.40
CA ASP A 119 8.36 -27.01 -0.60
C ASP A 119 9.07 -25.67 -0.56
N PHE A 120 10.12 -25.56 0.27
CA PHE A 120 11.02 -24.41 0.25
C PHE A 120 11.74 -24.29 -1.10
N ALA A 121 12.26 -25.39 -1.66
CA ALA A 121 12.88 -25.40 -2.98
C ALA A 121 11.92 -24.95 -4.10
N ARG A 122 10.64 -25.37 -4.03
CA ARG A 122 9.59 -24.92 -4.95
C ARG A 122 9.36 -23.42 -4.81
N THR A 123 9.29 -22.92 -3.58
CA THR A 123 9.07 -21.50 -3.29
C THR A 123 10.24 -20.66 -3.80
N LEU A 124 11.48 -21.08 -3.58
CA LEU A 124 12.66 -20.41 -4.15
C LEU A 124 12.54 -20.31 -5.67
N HIS A 125 12.23 -21.40 -6.36
CA HIS A 125 12.07 -21.39 -7.82
C HIS A 125 11.00 -20.38 -8.28
N LEU A 126 9.85 -20.35 -7.60
CA LEU A 126 8.76 -19.42 -7.89
C LEU A 126 9.16 -17.96 -7.63
N GLU A 127 9.89 -17.66 -6.56
CA GLU A 127 10.42 -16.31 -6.31
C GLU A 127 11.30 -15.84 -7.48
N TYR A 128 12.19 -16.70 -8.01
CA TYR A 128 13.06 -16.34 -9.14
C TYR A 128 12.33 -16.25 -10.48
N SER A 129 11.24 -16.99 -10.69
CA SER A 129 10.48 -16.94 -11.93
C SER A 129 9.50 -15.76 -11.97
N SER A 130 8.90 -15.43 -10.82
CA SER A 130 7.80 -14.47 -10.75
C SER A 130 8.27 -13.05 -10.41
N LEU A 131 9.36 -12.89 -9.66
CA LEU A 131 9.88 -11.57 -9.28
C LEU A 131 11.02 -11.14 -10.21
N PRO A 132 11.16 -9.83 -10.50
CA PRO A 132 12.24 -9.30 -11.33
C PRO A 132 13.59 -9.37 -10.60
N TYR A 133 14.19 -10.57 -10.55
CA TYR A 133 15.51 -10.80 -9.97
C TYR A 133 16.54 -11.09 -11.05
N THR A 134 17.63 -10.31 -11.07
CA THR A 134 18.68 -10.38 -12.10
C THR A 134 20.01 -10.97 -11.61
N GLY A 135 20.05 -11.49 -10.37
CA GLY A 135 21.26 -12.08 -9.78
C GLY A 135 21.44 -13.58 -10.07
N PRO A 136 22.57 -14.17 -9.62
CA PRO A 136 22.83 -15.60 -9.77
C PRO A 136 21.87 -16.44 -8.94
N GLN A 137 21.31 -17.50 -9.54
CA GLN A 137 20.46 -18.46 -8.82
C GLN A 137 21.30 -19.32 -7.88
N ARG A 138 21.15 -19.10 -6.57
CA ARG A 138 21.91 -19.79 -5.50
C ARG A 138 21.09 -20.87 -4.78
N ASN A 139 20.07 -21.43 -5.43
CA ASN A 139 19.10 -22.36 -4.79
C ASN A 139 19.77 -23.55 -4.09
N ALA A 140 20.75 -24.18 -4.75
CA ALA A 140 21.45 -25.33 -4.18
C ALA A 140 22.24 -24.96 -2.91
N GLU A 141 22.91 -23.81 -2.89
CA GLU A 141 23.67 -23.30 -1.74
C GLU A 141 22.73 -22.92 -0.58
N ILE A 142 21.62 -22.25 -0.88
CA ILE A 142 20.60 -21.88 0.10
C ILE A 142 20.02 -23.14 0.75
N LEU A 143 19.60 -24.13 -0.05
CA LEU A 143 19.04 -25.38 0.47
C LEU A 143 20.07 -26.17 1.28
N MET A 144 21.33 -26.21 0.84
CA MET A 144 22.38 -26.91 1.58
C MET A 144 22.72 -26.21 2.90
N SER A 145 22.78 -24.87 2.91
CA SER A 145 23.10 -24.10 4.12
C SER A 145 21.99 -24.13 5.19
N LEU A 146 20.71 -24.09 4.78
CA LEU A 146 19.59 -24.13 5.72
C LEU A 146 19.28 -25.54 6.21
N PHE A 147 19.25 -26.52 5.31
CA PHE A 147 18.78 -27.88 5.65
C PHE A 147 19.91 -28.87 5.88
N GLY A 148 21.06 -28.71 5.21
CA GLY A 148 22.08 -29.75 5.14
C GLY A 148 21.46 -31.10 4.72
N PRO A 149 21.67 -32.17 5.50
CA PRO A 149 21.08 -33.49 5.24
C PRO A 149 19.61 -33.64 5.69
N ALA A 150 19.05 -32.66 6.41
CA ALA A 150 17.68 -32.76 6.91
C ALA A 150 16.64 -32.47 5.81
N GLU A 151 15.43 -33.02 5.96
CA GLU A 151 14.31 -32.78 5.05
C GLU A 151 13.36 -31.66 5.53
N LYS A 152 13.54 -31.19 6.76
CA LYS A 152 12.73 -30.13 7.37
C LYS A 152 13.52 -29.36 8.41
N VAL A 153 13.12 -28.10 8.65
CA VAL A 153 13.71 -27.23 9.68
C VAL A 153 12.65 -26.64 10.59
N THR A 154 13.03 -26.36 11.84
CA THR A 154 12.21 -25.66 12.84
C THR A 154 12.33 -24.13 12.70
N PHE A 155 11.46 -23.40 13.39
CA PHE A 155 11.54 -21.95 13.46
C PHE A 155 12.90 -21.48 14.01
N ASP A 156 13.41 -22.10 15.08
CA ASP A 156 14.69 -21.69 15.68
C ASP A 156 15.88 -21.89 14.73
N GLN A 157 15.86 -22.96 13.95
CA GLN A 157 16.88 -23.23 12.92
C GLN A 157 16.79 -22.20 11.79
N PHE A 158 15.58 -21.96 11.25
CA PHE A 158 15.34 -20.97 10.21
C PHE A 158 15.72 -19.56 10.66
N ARG A 159 15.32 -19.18 11.89
CA ARG A 159 15.65 -17.91 12.51
C ARG A 159 17.16 -17.70 12.64
N SER A 160 17.86 -18.68 13.22
CA SER A 160 19.31 -18.59 13.41
C SER A 160 20.05 -18.47 12.08
N TRP A 161 19.61 -19.22 11.07
CA TRP A 161 20.15 -19.15 9.72
C TRP A 161 19.89 -17.78 9.07
N LEU A 162 18.66 -17.26 9.16
CA LEU A 162 18.27 -16.03 8.47
C LEU A 162 18.86 -14.77 9.10
N LEU A 163 19.24 -14.81 10.38
CA LEU A 163 20.01 -13.74 11.02
C LEU A 163 21.41 -13.58 10.40
N ILE A 164 21.98 -14.66 9.87
CA ILE A 164 23.29 -14.68 9.20
C ILE A 164 23.12 -14.39 7.70
N HIS A 165 22.13 -15.01 7.06
CA HIS A 165 21.90 -14.95 5.62
C HIS A 165 20.66 -14.09 5.29
N LYS A 166 20.64 -12.83 5.70
CA LYS A 166 19.47 -11.93 5.55
C LYS A 166 18.99 -11.80 4.10
N ASP A 167 19.90 -11.93 3.13
CA ASP A 167 19.63 -11.81 1.68
C ASP A 167 19.52 -13.16 0.96
N ALA A 168 19.32 -14.26 1.70
CA ALA A 168 19.29 -15.60 1.12
C ALA A 168 18.19 -15.79 0.07
N THR A 169 16.99 -15.24 0.28
CA THR A 169 15.87 -15.32 -0.67
C THR A 169 15.53 -13.94 -1.21
N VAL A 170 14.74 -13.88 -2.28
CA VAL A 170 14.30 -12.59 -2.84
C VAL A 170 13.43 -11.87 -1.79
N LEU A 171 12.53 -12.61 -1.15
CA LEU A 171 11.66 -12.08 -0.10
C LEU A 171 12.41 -11.70 1.18
N SER A 172 13.42 -12.49 1.59
CA SER A 172 14.20 -12.13 2.77
C SER A 172 15.08 -10.91 2.52
N LYS A 173 15.69 -10.83 1.33
CA LYS A 173 16.43 -9.64 0.91
C LYS A 173 15.52 -8.42 0.89
N TRP A 174 14.30 -8.53 0.35
CA TRP A 174 13.34 -7.43 0.34
C TRP A 174 12.97 -6.98 1.76
N LEU A 175 12.56 -7.91 2.63
CA LEU A 175 12.01 -7.53 3.93
C LEU A 175 13.07 -7.16 4.98
N LEU A 176 14.26 -7.77 4.91
CA LEU A 176 15.32 -7.66 5.91
C LEU A 176 16.46 -6.73 5.49
N SER A 177 16.48 -6.23 4.25
CA SER A 177 17.47 -5.24 3.83
C SER A 177 17.35 -3.98 4.69
N GLU A 178 18.49 -3.44 5.10
CA GLU A 178 18.58 -2.18 5.86
C GLU A 178 18.20 -0.97 5.00
N VAL A 179 17.95 -1.15 3.70
CA VAL A 179 17.45 -0.12 2.77
C VAL A 179 15.93 0.10 2.89
N ASN A 180 15.35 -0.15 4.08
CA ASN A 180 14.06 0.44 4.40
C ASN A 180 14.29 1.94 4.66
N VAL A 181 14.24 2.72 3.58
CA VAL A 181 14.14 4.21 3.52
C VAL A 181 12.85 4.73 4.22
N ALA A 182 12.19 3.88 5.01
CA ALA A 182 11.03 4.21 5.85
C ALA A 182 11.43 4.57 7.30
N GLN A 183 12.72 4.62 7.62
CA GLN A 183 13.18 5.36 8.81
C GLN A 183 13.20 6.85 8.43
N ASP A 184 12.18 7.57 8.92
CA ASP A 184 12.00 9.04 8.95
C ASP A 184 11.35 9.78 7.77
N LEU A 185 11.06 9.15 6.64
CA LEU A 185 10.17 9.77 5.65
C LEU A 185 8.79 9.11 5.77
N GLU A 186 7.90 9.72 6.58
CA GLU A 186 6.46 9.46 6.43
C GLU A 186 6.15 9.57 4.94
N THR A 187 5.75 8.47 4.30
CA THR A 187 5.28 8.53 2.91
C THR A 187 4.19 9.60 2.86
N PRO A 188 4.40 10.69 2.10
CA PRO A 188 3.52 11.83 2.16
C PRO A 188 2.11 11.36 1.75
N THR A 189 1.11 11.76 2.53
CA THR A 189 -0.29 11.55 2.17
C THR A 189 -0.62 12.14 0.81
N PHE A 190 -1.77 11.78 0.25
CA PHE A 190 -2.28 12.45 -0.93
C PHE A 190 -2.31 13.98 -0.78
N TYR A 191 -2.78 14.49 0.38
CA TYR A 191 -2.79 15.93 0.67
C TYR A 191 -1.39 16.51 0.85
N GLN A 192 -0.45 15.79 1.46
CA GLN A 192 0.96 16.21 1.58
C GLN A 192 1.65 16.25 0.23
N SER A 193 1.35 15.27 -0.63
CA SER A 193 1.86 15.19 -2.00
C SER A 193 1.31 16.35 -2.84
N LEU A 194 0.00 16.61 -2.74
CA LEU A 194 -0.63 17.77 -3.37
C LEU A 194 -0.08 19.08 -2.81
N ALA A 195 0.09 19.23 -1.50
CA ALA A 195 0.67 20.42 -0.88
C ALA A 195 2.08 20.67 -1.41
N GLY A 196 2.88 19.60 -1.53
CA GLY A 196 4.23 19.64 -2.08
C GLY A 196 4.30 20.15 -3.53
N VAL A 197 3.28 19.90 -4.36
CA VAL A 197 3.26 20.32 -5.78
C VAL A 197 2.40 21.55 -6.05
N THR A 198 1.46 21.90 -5.15
CA THR A 198 0.50 23.01 -5.34
C THR A 198 0.80 24.22 -4.45
N HIS A 199 1.83 24.23 -3.61
CA HIS A 199 2.11 25.33 -2.67
C HIS A 199 0.88 25.72 -1.79
N LEU A 200 -0.09 24.83 -1.69
CA LEU A 200 -1.26 24.93 -0.82
C LEU A 200 -0.93 24.21 0.49
N GLU A 201 -1.46 24.70 1.61
CA GLU A 201 -1.34 23.96 2.86
C GLU A 201 -2.30 22.76 2.85
N GLU A 202 -1.98 21.68 3.58
CA GLU A 202 -2.88 20.51 3.68
C GLU A 202 -4.30 20.91 4.10
N ARG A 203 -4.41 21.89 5.02
CA ARG A 203 -5.71 22.42 5.46
C ARG A 203 -6.49 23.07 4.32
N ASP A 204 -5.82 23.87 3.49
CA ASP A 204 -6.43 24.51 2.32
C ASP A 204 -6.94 23.44 1.34
N ILE A 205 -6.16 22.37 1.12
CA ILE A 205 -6.54 21.27 0.22
C ILE A 205 -7.75 20.49 0.77
N ILE A 206 -7.80 20.22 2.07
CA ILE A 206 -8.95 19.55 2.72
C ILE A 206 -10.22 20.42 2.62
N GLU A 207 -10.10 21.74 2.78
CA GLU A 207 -11.24 22.65 2.61
C GLU A 207 -11.67 22.74 1.14
N LEU A 208 -10.72 22.77 0.20
CA LEU A 208 -10.98 22.71 -1.24
C LEU A 208 -11.69 21.44 -1.66
N GLU A 209 -11.35 20.29 -1.08
CA GLU A 209 -12.01 19.02 -1.37
C GLU A 209 -13.49 19.06 -1.01
N LYS A 210 -13.84 19.62 0.16
CA LYS A 210 -15.23 19.78 0.58
C LYS A 210 -15.99 20.70 -0.38
N CYS A 211 -15.37 21.79 -0.81
CA CYS A 211 -15.94 22.70 -1.80
C CYS A 211 -16.14 21.99 -3.15
N PHE A 212 -15.13 21.26 -3.63
CA PHE A 212 -15.17 20.51 -4.89
C PHE A 212 -16.35 19.53 -4.92
N TRP A 213 -16.51 18.71 -3.89
CA TRP A 213 -17.62 17.76 -3.82
C TRP A 213 -18.98 18.44 -3.71
N THR A 214 -19.06 19.57 -2.99
CA THR A 214 -20.29 20.37 -2.92
C THR A 214 -20.69 20.89 -4.29
N LEU A 215 -19.73 21.42 -5.05
CA LEU A 215 -19.96 21.97 -6.39
C LEU A 215 -20.31 20.89 -7.40
N ARG A 216 -19.56 19.80 -7.41
CA ARG A 216 -19.80 18.65 -8.28
C ARG A 216 -21.19 18.03 -8.06
N ASN A 217 -21.64 17.94 -6.81
CA ASN A 217 -22.97 17.41 -6.49
C ASN A 217 -24.10 18.38 -6.85
N ALA A 218 -23.82 19.69 -6.94
CA ALA A 218 -24.77 20.69 -7.40
C ALA A 218 -24.79 20.84 -8.93
N ALA A 219 -23.75 20.37 -9.63
CA ALA A 219 -23.64 20.42 -11.06
C ALA A 219 -24.69 19.53 -11.75
N PRO A 220 -25.43 20.03 -12.76
CA PRO A 220 -26.45 19.25 -13.49
C PRO A 220 -25.89 17.99 -14.17
N THR A 221 -24.62 18.02 -14.56
CA THR A 221 -23.90 16.93 -15.23
C THR A 221 -23.26 15.94 -14.24
N GLY A 222 -23.23 16.25 -12.95
CA GLY A 222 -22.51 15.48 -11.93
C GLY A 222 -20.98 15.57 -12.04
N GLN A 223 -20.48 16.48 -12.88
CA GLN A 223 -19.07 16.77 -13.10
C GLN A 223 -18.84 18.28 -13.04
N LEU A 224 -17.61 18.71 -12.75
CA LEU A 224 -17.27 20.12 -12.69
C LEU A 224 -16.89 20.61 -14.09
N ASP A 225 -17.89 20.97 -14.88
CA ASP A 225 -17.75 21.50 -16.26
C ASP A 225 -17.67 23.04 -16.29
N ALA A 226 -17.46 23.60 -17.49
CA ALA A 226 -17.33 25.04 -17.68
C ALA A 226 -18.57 25.82 -17.23
N GLU A 227 -19.77 25.26 -17.42
CA GLU A 227 -21.03 25.87 -16.98
C GLU A 227 -21.15 25.91 -15.46
N SER A 228 -20.67 24.88 -14.77
CA SER A 228 -20.66 24.77 -13.31
C SER A 228 -19.55 25.59 -12.66
N LEU A 229 -18.44 25.81 -13.36
CA LEU A 229 -17.29 26.59 -12.86
C LEU A 229 -17.48 28.10 -13.05
N SER A 230 -18.14 28.53 -14.13
CA SER A 230 -18.31 29.95 -14.48
C SER A 230 -18.96 30.81 -13.39
N PRO A 231 -19.99 30.35 -12.64
CA PRO A 231 -20.62 31.14 -11.56
C PRO A 231 -19.71 31.36 -10.34
N LEU A 232 -18.65 30.58 -10.22
CA LEU A 232 -17.71 30.64 -9.09
C LEU A 232 -16.61 31.67 -9.29
N LEU A 233 -16.43 32.12 -10.53
CA LEU A 233 -15.42 33.11 -10.89
C LEU A 233 -15.91 34.51 -10.52
N SER A 234 -15.18 35.17 -9.62
CA SER A 234 -15.44 36.54 -9.20
C SER A 234 -14.20 37.40 -9.44
N PRO A 235 -14.31 38.48 -10.23
CA PRO A 235 -15.51 38.94 -10.95
C PRO A 235 -15.94 38.00 -12.09
N PRO A 236 -17.21 38.03 -12.54
CA PRO A 236 -17.68 37.22 -13.65
C PRO A 236 -16.82 37.45 -14.90
N LEU A 237 -16.29 36.38 -15.48
CA LEU A 237 -15.50 36.48 -16.70
C LEU A 237 -16.39 36.78 -17.91
N PRO A 238 -15.88 37.52 -18.91
CA PRO A 238 -16.52 37.61 -20.22
C PRO A 238 -16.66 36.21 -20.83
N ALA A 239 -17.77 35.93 -21.53
CA ALA A 239 -18.04 34.61 -22.11
C ALA A 239 -16.90 34.08 -23.01
N ALA A 240 -16.20 34.99 -23.71
CA ALA A 240 -15.04 34.64 -24.54
C ALA A 240 -13.81 34.15 -23.74
N ALA A 241 -13.70 34.52 -22.46
CA ALA A 241 -12.61 34.14 -21.56
C ALA A 241 -12.92 32.89 -20.72
N VAL A 242 -14.20 32.55 -20.53
CA VAL A 242 -14.62 31.37 -19.73
C VAL A 242 -14.03 30.08 -20.28
N ALA A 243 -14.06 29.89 -21.61
CA ALA A 243 -13.49 28.72 -22.25
C ALA A 243 -11.97 28.63 -22.03
N GLY A 244 -11.25 29.75 -22.13
CA GLY A 244 -9.81 29.80 -21.89
C GLY A 244 -9.46 29.53 -20.43
N ALA A 245 -10.19 30.14 -19.51
CA ALA A 245 -10.03 29.90 -18.08
C ALA A 245 -10.30 28.43 -17.73
N PHE A 246 -11.37 27.84 -18.27
CA PHE A 246 -11.67 26.43 -18.04
C PHE A 246 -10.57 25.50 -18.56
N LEU A 247 -10.05 25.74 -19.76
CA LEU A 247 -8.91 25.00 -20.32
C LEU A 247 -7.61 25.15 -19.51
N ALA A 248 -7.48 26.22 -18.73
CA ALA A 248 -6.34 26.38 -17.83
C ALA A 248 -6.45 25.48 -16.58
N PHE A 249 -7.66 25.01 -16.24
CA PHE A 249 -7.89 24.03 -15.19
C PHE A 249 -7.95 22.59 -15.74
N ASP A 250 -8.63 22.36 -16.87
CA ASP A 250 -8.76 21.06 -17.54
C ASP A 250 -7.47 20.71 -18.32
N GLU A 251 -6.46 20.22 -17.60
CA GLU A 251 -5.13 19.91 -18.12
C GLU A 251 -5.18 18.69 -19.07
N ASN A 252 -6.02 17.70 -18.74
CA ASN A 252 -6.15 16.46 -19.50
C ASN A 252 -7.09 16.58 -20.74
N ARG A 253 -7.87 17.67 -20.82
CA ARG A 253 -8.84 17.99 -21.89
C ARG A 253 -9.97 16.99 -22.02
N ASP A 254 -10.43 16.43 -20.91
CA ASP A 254 -11.57 15.50 -20.85
C ASP A 254 -12.93 16.21 -20.76
N GLY A 255 -12.93 17.54 -20.67
CA GLY A 255 -14.12 18.38 -20.61
C GLY A 255 -14.63 18.63 -19.19
N HIS A 256 -13.92 18.16 -18.17
CA HIS A 256 -14.26 18.33 -16.76
C HIS A 256 -13.00 18.64 -15.95
N VAL A 257 -13.15 19.31 -14.82
CA VAL A 257 -12.04 19.57 -13.90
C VAL A 257 -12.10 18.56 -12.76
N ASP A 258 -11.07 17.73 -12.62
CA ASP A 258 -10.94 16.84 -11.47
C ASP A 258 -10.39 17.57 -10.22
N PHE A 259 -10.35 16.86 -9.09
CA PHE A 259 -9.91 17.49 -7.84
C PHE A 259 -8.43 17.91 -7.88
N LYS A 260 -7.56 17.12 -8.52
CA LYS A 260 -6.13 17.42 -8.65
C LYS A 260 -5.93 18.64 -9.55
N GLU A 261 -6.65 18.70 -10.66
CA GLU A 261 -6.69 19.81 -11.60
C GLU A 261 -7.18 21.10 -10.95
N LEU A 262 -8.23 21.03 -10.12
CA LEU A 262 -8.69 22.20 -9.35
C LEU A 262 -7.60 22.72 -8.41
N CYS A 263 -6.93 21.84 -7.66
CA CYS A 263 -5.85 22.25 -6.75
C CYS A 263 -4.66 22.86 -7.50
N CYS A 264 -4.25 22.26 -8.63
CA CYS A 264 -3.17 22.76 -9.46
C CYS A 264 -3.53 24.11 -10.11
N GLY A 265 -4.71 24.24 -10.71
CA GLY A 265 -5.15 25.47 -11.37
C GLY A 265 -5.33 26.63 -10.39
N LEU A 266 -5.87 26.37 -9.20
CA LEU A 266 -6.03 27.41 -8.17
C LEU A 266 -4.67 27.85 -7.62
N SER A 267 -3.74 26.91 -7.43
CA SER A 267 -2.36 27.21 -7.07
C SER A 267 -1.68 28.09 -8.11
N ALA A 268 -1.75 27.71 -9.39
CA ALA A 268 -1.16 28.47 -10.47
C ALA A 268 -1.74 29.89 -10.55
N ALA A 269 -3.06 30.05 -10.37
CA ALA A 269 -3.73 31.35 -10.40
C ALA A 269 -3.41 32.26 -9.20
N CYS A 270 -3.33 31.69 -7.99
CA CYS A 270 -3.24 32.47 -6.74
C CYS A 270 -1.84 32.54 -6.13
N ARG A 271 -1.01 31.49 -6.29
CA ARG A 271 0.28 31.33 -5.59
C ARG A 271 1.47 31.00 -6.50
N GLY A 272 1.27 30.71 -7.79
CA GLY A 272 2.35 30.43 -8.74
C GLY A 272 3.29 31.63 -9.00
N PRO A 273 4.54 31.39 -9.46
CA PRO A 273 5.43 32.43 -9.96
C PRO A 273 4.73 33.31 -11.01
N ARG A 274 5.12 34.60 -11.10
CA ARG A 274 4.45 35.58 -11.98
C ARG A 274 4.30 35.12 -13.43
N THR A 275 5.20 34.27 -13.92
CA THR A 275 5.18 33.66 -15.26
C THR A 275 4.12 32.59 -15.46
N GLU A 276 3.71 31.86 -14.41
CA GLU A 276 2.64 30.87 -14.47
C GLU A 276 1.26 31.53 -14.34
N ARG A 277 1.16 32.55 -13.48
CA ARG A 277 -0.03 33.41 -13.36
C ARG A 277 -0.40 34.16 -14.64
N LEU A 278 0.53 34.29 -15.60
CA LEU A 278 0.34 34.95 -16.88
C LEU A 278 -0.01 33.97 -18.03
N LYS A 279 -0.01 32.66 -17.77
CA LYS A 279 -0.43 31.62 -18.75
C LYS A 279 -1.92 31.26 -18.64
N CYS A 280 -2.55 31.61 -17.52
CA CYS A 280 -4.00 31.49 -17.31
C CYS A 280 -4.75 32.66 -17.96
#